data_AF-A0A938LNI3-F1
#
_entry.id   AF-A0A938LNI3-F1
#
_cell.length_a   1.000
_cell.length_b   1.000
_cell.length_c   1.000
_cell.angle_alpha   90.00
_cell.angle_beta   90.00
_cell.angle_gamma   90.00
#
_symmetry.space_group_name_H-M   'P 1'
#
loop_
_entity.id
_entity.type
_entity.pdbx_description
1 polymer ?
#
loop_
_entity_poly.entity_id
_entity_poly.type
_entity_poly.pdbx_seq_one_letter_code
_entity_poly.pdbx_strand_id
1 'polypeptide(L)'
;MNTTAGESGVIAMTKHSAPMDELTSLPNIGPVVAGKLKAAGVTMPAQLKTLGSVETLLRIRALAARREEVPCASMLSGLEGAIRGARWHAIPRPERVALWRRYLARCADGVPQRP
;
A
#
# COMPACT_ATOMS: atom_id res chain seq x y z
N MET A 1 42.83 -45.88 -16.03
CA MET A 1 42.69 -45.96 -14.57
C MET A 1 42.47 -44.54 -14.11
N ASN A 2 41.32 -44.01 -13.70
CA ASN A 2 40.04 -44.42 -13.08
C ASN A 2 39.01 -43.29 -13.43
N THR A 3 37.83 -43.57 -13.97
CA THR A 3 36.52 -43.84 -13.31
C THR A 3 35.81 -42.64 -12.63
N THR A 4 34.83 -42.09 -13.37
CA THR A 4 33.41 -41.75 -13.06
C THR A 4 32.96 -41.04 -11.77
N ALA A 5 32.07 -40.04 -11.97
CA ALA A 5 30.83 -39.65 -11.24
C ALA A 5 30.83 -38.12 -10.98
N GLY A 6 29.83 -37.31 -11.34
CA GLY A 6 28.42 -37.57 -11.51
C GLY A 6 27.68 -37.25 -10.22
N GLU A 7 27.37 -35.97 -9.96
CA GLU A 7 26.25 -35.59 -9.09
C GLU A 7 25.46 -34.43 -9.68
N SER A 8 24.28 -34.82 -10.14
CA SER A 8 23.12 -34.02 -10.42
C SER A 8 22.67 -33.22 -9.20
N GLY A 9 21.97 -32.11 -9.43
CA GLY A 9 20.74 -31.88 -8.66
C GLY A 9 20.53 -30.49 -8.07
N VAL A 10 19.71 -29.72 -8.77
CA VAL A 10 18.63 -28.89 -8.23
C VAL A 10 19.05 -27.66 -7.41
N ILE A 11 19.13 -26.51 -8.08
CA ILE A 11 18.65 -25.25 -7.48
C ILE A 11 17.33 -24.93 -8.16
N ALA A 12 16.28 -25.01 -7.33
CA ALA A 12 14.87 -24.80 -7.57
C ALA A 12 14.50 -24.07 -8.88
N MET A 13 13.68 -24.74 -9.69
CA MET A 13 12.80 -24.09 -10.65
C MET A 13 11.99 -23.02 -9.89
N THR A 14 12.34 -21.75 -10.08
CA THR A 14 11.46 -20.65 -9.74
C THR A 14 10.16 -20.88 -10.51
N LYS A 15 9.12 -21.28 -9.78
CA LYS A 15 7.75 -21.27 -10.30
C LYS A 15 7.49 -19.84 -10.77
N HIS A 16 7.49 -19.63 -12.08
CA HIS A 16 7.01 -18.39 -12.67
C HIS A 16 5.49 -18.41 -12.54
N SER A 17 5.00 -18.07 -11.35
CA SER A 17 3.61 -17.66 -11.18
C SER A 17 3.44 -16.37 -11.99
N ALA A 18 2.32 -16.25 -12.73
CA ALA A 18 1.94 -15.03 -13.44
C ALA A 18 2.18 -13.81 -12.54
N PRO A 19 2.58 -12.64 -13.08
CA PRO A 19 2.97 -11.49 -12.26
C PRO A 19 1.78 -11.04 -11.42
N MET A 20 1.72 -11.55 -10.20
CA MET A 20 0.79 -11.12 -9.17
C MET A 20 1.24 -9.70 -8.82
N ASP A 21 0.35 -8.74 -9.00
CA ASP A 21 0.58 -7.38 -8.56
C ASP A 21 0.85 -7.41 -7.05
N GLU A 22 2.10 -7.19 -6.65
CA GLU A 22 2.55 -7.31 -5.26
C GLU A 22 1.71 -6.46 -4.31
N LEU A 23 1.20 -5.32 -4.76
CA LEU A 23 0.31 -4.48 -3.96
C LEU A 23 -1.02 -5.17 -3.67
N THR A 24 -1.59 -5.88 -4.64
CA THR A 24 -2.85 -6.64 -4.45
C THR A 24 -2.69 -7.88 -3.58
N SER A 25 -1.45 -8.32 -3.34
CA SER A 25 -1.16 -9.38 -2.36
C SER A 25 -1.26 -8.90 -0.91
N LEU A 26 -1.23 -7.59 -0.66
CA LEU A 26 -1.34 -7.01 0.68
C LEU A 26 -2.78 -7.08 1.21
N PRO A 27 -2.96 -7.27 2.53
CA PRO A 27 -4.29 -7.24 3.09
C PRO A 27 -4.93 -5.87 2.86
N ASN A 28 -6.23 -5.88 2.59
CA ASN A 28 -7.05 -4.68 2.36
C ASN A 28 -6.77 -3.92 1.05
N ILE A 29 -5.87 -4.39 0.18
CA ILE A 29 -5.55 -3.73 -1.09
C ILE A 29 -6.16 -4.51 -2.25
N GLY A 30 -7.34 -4.09 -2.70
CA GLY A 30 -7.93 -4.58 -3.95
C GLY A 30 -7.38 -3.86 -5.18
N PRO A 31 -7.73 -4.31 -6.40
CA PRO A 31 -7.23 -3.74 -7.67
C PRO A 31 -7.42 -2.23 -7.79
N VAL A 32 -8.56 -1.72 -7.31
CA VAL A 32 -8.86 -0.27 -7.30
C VAL A 32 -7.88 0.51 -6.42
N VAL A 33 -7.57 -0.01 -5.23
CA VAL A 33 -6.63 0.67 -4.31
C VAL A 33 -5.21 0.55 -4.84
N ALA A 34 -4.83 -0.60 -5.40
CA ALA A 34 -3.53 -0.77 -6.06
C ALA A 34 -3.35 0.22 -7.23
N GLY A 35 -4.39 0.42 -8.06
CA GLY A 35 -4.37 1.43 -9.13
C GLY A 35 -4.17 2.86 -8.59
N LYS A 36 -4.85 3.21 -7.50
CA LYS A 36 -4.67 4.51 -6.83
C LYS A 36 -3.27 4.69 -6.25
N LEU A 37 -2.71 3.64 -5.64
CA LEU A 37 -1.34 3.64 -5.13
C LEU A 37 -0.33 3.89 -6.25
N LYS A 38 -0.46 3.16 -7.36
CA LYS A 38 0.41 3.32 -8.55
C LYS A 38 0.32 4.72 -9.12
N ALA A 39 -0.89 5.27 -9.28
CA ALA A 39 -1.09 6.65 -9.72
C ALA A 39 -0.45 7.67 -8.75
N ALA A 40 -0.45 7.38 -7.45
CA ALA A 40 0.20 8.19 -6.42
C ALA A 40 1.73 7.95 -6.29
N GLY A 41 2.33 7.19 -7.21
CA GLY A 41 3.76 6.89 -7.23
C GLY A 41 4.21 5.79 -6.26
N VAL A 42 3.28 5.00 -5.73
CA VAL A 42 3.56 3.84 -4.86
C VAL A 42 3.31 2.56 -5.67
N THR A 43 4.38 1.96 -6.18
CA THR A 43 4.34 0.76 -7.02
C THR A 43 4.74 -0.51 -6.26
N MET A 44 5.34 -0.39 -5.07
CA MET A 44 5.81 -1.52 -4.27
C MET A 44 5.36 -1.46 -2.80
N PRO A 45 5.15 -2.60 -2.12
CA PRO A 45 4.86 -2.65 -0.69
C PRO A 45 5.86 -1.91 0.20
N ALA A 46 7.16 -1.99 -0.13
CA ALA A 46 8.22 -1.31 0.62
C ALA A 46 8.09 0.22 0.58
N GLN A 47 7.61 0.78 -0.54
CA GLN A 47 7.34 2.21 -0.66
C GLN A 47 6.14 2.60 0.21
N LEU A 48 5.06 1.82 0.19
CA LEU A 48 3.90 2.05 1.06
C LEU A 48 4.31 2.08 2.54
N LYS A 49 5.14 1.12 2.96
CA LYS A 49 5.67 1.07 4.33
C LYS A 49 6.56 2.26 4.68
N THR A 50 7.41 2.70 3.74
CA THR A 50 8.32 3.84 3.92
C THR A 50 7.58 5.17 4.00
N LEU A 51 6.60 5.41 3.11
CA LEU A 51 5.79 6.64 3.13
C LEU A 51 4.85 6.69 4.34
N GLY A 52 4.27 5.54 4.70
CA GLY A 52 3.20 5.45 5.68
C GLY A 52 1.81 5.76 5.10
N SER A 53 0.78 5.34 5.85
CA SER A 53 -0.62 5.38 5.43
C SER A 53 -1.14 6.81 5.19
N VAL A 54 -0.82 7.76 6.09
CA VAL A 54 -1.29 9.15 6.01
C VAL A 54 -0.71 9.89 4.80
N GLU A 55 0.61 9.83 4.60
CA GLU A 55 1.27 10.50 3.46
C GLU A 55 0.80 9.89 2.13
N THR A 56 0.70 8.57 2.06
CA THR A 56 0.16 7.90 0.88
C THR A 56 -1.26 8.36 0.55
N LEU A 57 -2.12 8.50 1.57
CA LEU A 57 -3.50 8.95 1.35
C LEU A 57 -3.58 10.41 0.90
N LEU A 58 -2.67 11.28 1.35
CA LEU A 58 -2.57 12.66 0.87
C LEU A 58 -2.20 12.73 -0.60
N ARG A 59 -1.28 11.87 -1.06
CA ARG A 59 -0.96 11.76 -2.48
C ARG A 59 -2.14 11.26 -3.31
N ILE A 60 -2.88 10.26 -2.82
CA ILE A 60 -4.12 9.80 -3.45
C ILE A 60 -5.15 10.92 -3.50
N ARG A 61 -5.31 11.70 -2.42
CA ARG A 61 -6.23 12.85 -2.36
C ARG A 61 -5.87 13.91 -3.42
N ALA A 62 -4.58 14.20 -3.62
CA ALA A 62 -4.14 15.20 -4.59
C ALA A 62 -4.52 14.86 -6.04
N LEU A 63 -4.81 13.58 -6.33
CA LEU A 63 -5.26 13.10 -7.64
C LEU A 63 -6.78 13.08 -7.80
N ALA A 64 -7.55 13.35 -6.74
CA ALA A 64 -9.01 13.33 -6.80
C ALA A 64 -9.53 14.58 -7.52
N ALA A 65 -10.14 14.38 -8.69
CA ALA A 65 -10.74 15.46 -9.47
C ALA A 65 -12.19 15.73 -9.03
N ARG A 66 -12.86 14.71 -8.51
CA ARG A 66 -14.26 14.78 -8.06
C ARG A 66 -14.40 14.48 -6.58
N ARG A 67 -15.49 14.95 -5.98
CA ARG A 67 -15.75 14.81 -4.53
C ARG A 67 -15.83 13.35 -4.09
N GLU A 68 -16.42 12.50 -4.92
CA GLU A 68 -16.56 11.05 -4.71
C GLU A 68 -15.23 10.28 -4.80
N GLU A 69 -14.20 10.88 -5.39
CA GLU A 69 -12.87 10.26 -5.51
C GLU A 69 -11.99 10.53 -4.28
N VAL A 70 -12.38 11.51 -3.45
CA VAL A 70 -11.69 11.86 -2.21
C VAL A 70 -11.62 10.64 -1.29
N PRO A 71 -10.42 10.25 -0.81
CA PRO A 71 -10.27 9.06 0.02
C PRO A 71 -10.97 9.20 1.37
N CYS A 72 -11.59 8.11 1.82
CA CYS A 72 -12.30 8.02 3.10
C CYS A 72 -11.45 7.40 4.22
N ALA A 73 -11.92 7.50 5.46
CA ALA A 73 -11.23 6.95 6.64
C ALA A 73 -11.01 5.42 6.58
N SER A 74 -11.90 4.69 5.92
CA SER A 74 -11.74 3.24 5.71
C SER A 74 -10.58 2.93 4.78
N MET A 75 -10.34 3.75 3.75
CA MET A 75 -9.16 3.61 2.89
C MET A 75 -7.88 3.86 3.68
N LEU A 76 -7.83 4.91 4.51
CA LEU A 76 -6.69 5.16 5.41
C LEU A 76 -6.39 3.94 6.30
N SER A 77 -7.44 3.39 6.91
CA SER A 77 -7.33 2.23 7.79
C SER A 77 -6.86 0.99 7.00
N GLY A 78 -7.34 0.82 5.77
CA GLY A 78 -6.91 -0.24 4.85
C GLY A 78 -5.42 -0.17 4.52
N LEU A 79 -4.91 1.02 4.20
CA LEU A 79 -3.48 1.25 3.96
C LEU A 79 -2.64 0.94 5.21
N GLU A 80 -3.09 1.39 6.38
CA GLU A 80 -2.41 1.07 7.64
C GLU A 80 -2.42 -0.44 7.92
N GLY A 81 -3.55 -1.12 7.67
CA GLY A 81 -3.65 -2.57 7.79
C GLY A 81 -2.70 -3.29 6.83
N ALA A 82 -2.56 -2.80 5.59
CA ALA A 82 -1.59 -3.31 4.62
C ALA A 82 -0.14 -3.18 5.14
N ILE A 83 0.22 -2.04 5.71
CA ILE A 83 1.54 -1.79 6.31
C ILE A 83 1.81 -2.72 7.50
N ARG A 84 0.78 -2.98 8.33
CA ARG A 84 0.86 -3.86 9.49
C ARG A 84 0.75 -5.36 9.15
N GLY A 85 0.44 -5.70 7.90
CA GLY A 85 0.17 -7.09 7.50
C GLY A 85 -1.09 -7.68 8.14
N ALA A 86 -2.11 -6.86 8.45
CA ALA A 86 -3.32 -7.28 9.15
C ALA A 86 -4.61 -6.71 8.51
N ARG A 87 -5.75 -7.41 8.71
CA ARG A 87 -7.07 -6.86 8.38
C ARG A 87 -7.27 -5.56 9.16
N TRP A 88 -7.68 -4.47 8.50
CA TRP A 88 -7.74 -3.16 9.15
C TRP A 88 -8.68 -3.07 10.37
N HIS A 89 -9.68 -3.95 10.45
CA HIS A 89 -10.58 -4.03 11.60
C HIS A 89 -9.90 -4.47 12.90
N ALA A 90 -8.74 -5.14 12.80
CA ALA A 90 -7.92 -5.50 13.95
C ALA A 90 -7.21 -4.28 14.56
N ILE A 91 -7.15 -3.15 13.85
CA ILE A 91 -6.60 -1.90 14.38
C ILE A 91 -7.64 -1.30 15.35
N PRO A 92 -7.27 -1.06 16.63
CA PRO A 92 -8.17 -0.47 17.62
C PRO A 92 -8.82 0.81 17.11
N ARG A 93 -10.11 0.98 17.39
CA ARG A 93 -10.88 2.16 16.95
C ARG A 93 -10.19 3.50 17.35
N PRO A 94 -9.65 3.67 18.57
CA PRO A 94 -8.95 4.90 18.93
C PRO A 94 -7.75 5.21 18.02
N GLU A 95 -6.97 4.20 17.62
CA GLU A 95 -5.84 4.38 16.69
C GLU A 95 -6.32 4.77 15.29
N ARG A 96 -7.38 4.15 14.76
CA ARG A 96 -7.96 4.54 13.47
C ARG A 96 -8.47 5.97 13.47
N VAL A 97 -9.08 6.41 14.57
CA VAL A 97 -9.52 7.80 14.77
C VAL A 97 -8.32 8.75 14.83
N ALA A 98 -7.24 8.38 15.53
CA ALA A 98 -6.02 9.19 15.60
C ALA A 98 -5.36 9.36 14.22
N LEU A 99 -5.29 8.29 13.43
CA LEU A 99 -4.80 8.34 12.05
C LEU A 99 -5.63 9.30 11.19
N TRP A 100 -6.96 9.19 11.27
CA TRP A 100 -7.85 10.07 10.51
C TRP A 100 -7.70 11.53 10.93
N ARG A 101 -7.59 11.81 12.23
CA ARG A 101 -7.33 13.17 12.74
C ARG A 101 -6.02 13.74 12.20
N ARG A 102 -4.93 12.94 12.20
CA ARG A 102 -3.64 13.34 11.63
C ARG A 102 -3.73 13.65 10.14
N TYR A 103 -4.48 12.85 9.38
CA TYR A 103 -4.75 13.14 7.96
C TYR A 103 -5.53 14.44 7.76
N LEU A 104 -6.59 14.67 8.54
CA LEU A 104 -7.41 15.88 8.44
C LEU A 104 -6.59 17.15 8.78
N ALA A 105 -5.76 17.09 9.82
CA ALA A 105 -4.86 18.20 10.18
C ALA A 105 -3.96 18.57 8.98
N ARG A 106 -3.33 17.57 8.35
CA ARG A 106 -2.50 17.79 7.17
C ARG A 106 -3.25 18.29 5.93
N CYS A 107 -4.56 18.03 5.83
CA CYS A 107 -5.39 18.62 4.78
C CYS A 107 -5.70 20.09 5.03
N ALA A 108 -5.84 20.49 6.30
CA ALA A 108 -6.10 21.87 6.70
C ALA A 108 -4.85 22.76 6.52
N ASP A 109 -3.65 22.19 6.70
CA ASP A 109 -2.37 22.87 6.48
C ASP A 109 -2.07 23.16 4.98
N GLY A 110 -2.92 22.67 4.06
CA GLY A 110 -2.79 22.80 2.61
C GLY A 110 -3.76 23.80 1.97
N VAL A 111 -4.29 24.78 2.72
CA VAL A 111 -4.99 25.93 2.11
C VAL A 111 -3.95 26.71 1.30
N PRO A 112 -4.05 26.82 -0.04
CA PRO A 112 -3.28 27.82 -0.75
C PRO A 112 -3.70 29.18 -0.17
N GLN A 113 -2.72 29.98 0.29
CA GLN A 113 -2.94 31.41 0.50
C GLN A 113 -3.56 31.94 -0.78
N ARG A 114 -4.84 32.35 -0.74
CA ARG A 114 -5.46 33.03 -1.88
C ARG A 114 -4.75 34.38 -2.06
N PRO A 115 -4.52 34.84 -3.30
CA PRO A 115 -4.12 36.22 -3.53
C PRO A 115 -5.18 37.19 -2.97
#